data_AF-A0A816X1D4-F1
#
_entry.id   AF-A0A816X1D4-F1
#
_cell.length_a   1.000
_cell.length_b   1.000
_cell.length_c   1.000
_cell.angle_alpha   90.00
_cell.angle_beta   90.00
_cell.angle_gamma   90.00
#
_symmetry.space_group_name_H-M   'P 1'
#
loop_
_entity.id
_entity.type
_entity.pdbx_description
1 polymer ?
#
loop_
_entity_poly.entity_id
_entity_poly.type
_entity_poly.pdbx_seq_one_letter_code
_entity_poly.pdbx_strand_id
1 'polypeptide(L)' 'MMIHLFSALKKRCSLVSVMAEVDRILRPQGTFIVSDDLEKIGEIEKMVESLKWNVRMTHSRYGGGVISVQKS' A
#
# COMPACT_ATOMS: atom_id res chain seq x y z
N MET A 1 -8.42 -14.67 10.23
CA MET A 1 -7.48 -13.76 10.91
C MET A 1 -6.70 -13.04 9.81
N MET A 2 -7.09 -11.80 9.48
CA MET A 2 -6.43 -11.02 8.42
C MET A 2 -5.18 -10.37 9.02
N ILE A 3 -4.03 -10.48 8.35
CA ILE A 3 -2.78 -9.86 8.81
C ILE A 3 -2.69 -8.47 8.18
N HIS A 4 -2.77 -7.44 9.02
CA HIS A 4 -2.59 -6.04 8.65
C HIS A 4 -1.10 -5.67 8.77
N LEU A 5 -0.34 -5.88 7.69
CA LEU A 5 1.13 -5.76 7.69
C LEU A 5 1.60 -4.37 8.09
N PHE A 6 1.05 -3.32 7.48
CA PHE A 6 1.47 -1.94 7.70
C PHE A 6 1.01 -1.42 9.06
N SER A 7 -0.19 -1.80 9.52
CA SER A 7 -0.61 -1.51 10.90
C SER A 7 0.30 -2.18 11.93
N ALA A 8 0.75 -3.42 11.69
CA ALA A 8 1.67 -4.11 12.60
C ALA A 8 3.09 -3.50 12.59
N LEU A 9 3.59 -3.11 11.42
CA LEU A 9 4.93 -2.55 11.25
C LEU A 9 5.09 -1.13 11.82
N LYS A 10 4.00 -0.39 12.05
CA LYS A 10 4.01 0.98 12.62
C LYS A 10 4.81 1.10 13.93
N LYS A 11 4.94 0.01 14.70
CA LYS A 11 5.74 -0.01 15.95
C LYS A 11 7.25 -0.11 15.74
N ARG A 12 7.71 -0.52 14.55
CA ARG A 12 9.12 -0.80 14.25
C ARG A 12 9.69 0.09 13.14
N CYS A 13 8.91 0.34 12.10
CA CYS A 13 9.35 1.04 10.89
C CYS A 13 8.34 2.13 10.51
N SER A 14 8.83 3.22 9.93
CA SER A 14 7.95 4.21 9.31
C SER A 14 7.34 3.64 8.02
N LEU A 15 6.12 4.06 7.70
CA LEU A 15 5.44 3.62 6.46
C LEU A 15 6.23 4.02 5.21
N VAL A 16 6.82 5.22 5.21
CA VAL A 16 7.65 5.74 4.11
C VAL A 16 8.86 4.84 3.86
N SER A 17 9.56 4.41 4.91
CA SER A 17 10.71 3.51 4.78
C SER A 17 10.32 2.17 4.15
N VAL A 18 9.18 1.61 4.54
CA VAL A 18 8.70 0.35 3.95
C VAL A 18 8.31 0.56 2.49
N MET A 19 7.61 1.65 2.16
CA MET A 19 7.21 1.97 0.79
C MET A 19 8.42 2.23 -0.12
N ALA A 20 9.52 2.81 0.39
CA ALA A 20 10.76 2.97 -0.36
C ALA A 20 11.37 1.61 -0.75
N GLU A 21 11.37 0.63 0.17
CA GLU A 21 11.83 -0.72 -0.15
C GLU A 21 10.90 -1.44 -1.13
N VAL A 22 9.58 -1.25 -0.99
CA VAL A 22 8.61 -1.79 -1.96
C VAL A 22 8.85 -1.18 -3.34
N ASP A 23 9.06 0.13 -3.45
CA ASP A 23 9.39 0.78 -4.71
C ASP A 23 10.68 0.23 -5.33
N ARG A 24 11.73 0.04 -4.51
CA ARG A 24 13.00 -0.53 -4.96
C ARG A 24 12.87 -1.98 -5.46
N ILE A 25 12.00 -2.79 -4.84
CA ILE A 25 11.80 -4.20 -5.18
C ILE A 25 10.85 -4.38 -6.36
N LEU A 26 9.79 -3.57 -6.45
CA LEU A 26 8.78 -3.70 -7.48
C LEU A 26 9.32 -3.24 -8.83
N ARG A 27 9.32 -4.15 -9.81
CA ARG A 27 9.72 -3.85 -11.19
C ARG A 27 8.67 -2.98 -11.89
N PRO A 28 9.06 -2.18 -12.91
CA PRO A 28 8.11 -1.49 -13.77
C PRO A 28 7.03 -2.43 -14.32
N GLN A 29 5.80 -1.93 -14.44
CA GLN A 29 4.59 -2.67 -14.77
C GLN A 29 4.16 -3.74 -13.73
N GLY A 30 4.94 -3.94 -12.66
CA GLY A 30 4.61 -4.81 -11.54
C GLY A 30 3.38 -4.30 -10.77
N THR A 31 2.57 -5.23 -10.27
CA THR A 31 1.38 -4.91 -9.46
C THR A 31 1.68 -5.10 -7.99
N PHE A 32 1.30 -4.12 -7.18
CA PHE A 32 1.36 -4.14 -5.73
C PHE A 32 -0.05 -4.12 -5.16
N ILE A 33 -0.37 -5.11 -4.34
CA ILE A 33 -1.69 -5.28 -3.73
C ILE A 33 -1.50 -5.21 -2.22
N VAL A 34 -2.22 -4.29 -1.57
CA VAL A 34 -2.19 -4.12 -0.12
C VAL A 34 -3.59 -4.30 0.42
N SER A 35 -3.69 -5.09 1.48
CA SER A 35 -4.90 -5.19 2.32
C SER A 35 -4.53 -4.76 3.72
N ASP A 36 -5.15 -3.69 4.22
CA ASP A 36 -4.83 -3.14 5.54
C ASP A 36 -6.01 -2.32 6.08
N ASP A 37 -5.84 -1.64 7.22
CA ASP A 37 -6.84 -0.71 7.76
C ASP A 37 -7.08 0.47 6.81
N LEU A 38 -8.30 1.01 6.82
CA LEU A 38 -8.68 2.10 5.91
C LEU A 38 -7.77 3.34 6.00
N GLU A 39 -7.30 3.68 7.21
CA GLU A 39 -6.33 4.76 7.42
C GLU A 39 -5.02 4.49 6.66
N LYS A 40 -4.49 3.26 6.75
CA LYS A 40 -3.25 2.86 6.06
C LYS A 40 -3.43 2.83 4.55
N ILE A 41 -4.56 2.34 4.07
CA ILE A 41 -4.88 2.34 2.64
C ILE A 41 -4.87 3.78 2.08
N GLY A 42 -5.51 4.73 2.77
CA GLY A 42 -5.50 6.13 2.34
C GLY A 42 -4.13 6.80 2.39
N GLU A 43 -3.27 6.45 3.36
CA GLU A 43 -1.87 6.90 3.38
C GLU A 43 -1.09 6.34 2.19
N ILE A 44 -1.22 5.04 1.90
CA ILE A 44 -0.54 4.36 0.78
C ILE A 44 -1.00 4.93 -0.56
N GLU A 45 -2.30 5.15 -0.75
CA GLU A 45 -2.88 5.74 -1.97
C GLU A 45 -2.21 7.09 -2.31
N LYS A 46 -2.13 8.01 -1.35
CA LYS A 46 -1.46 9.31 -1.54
C LYS A 46 0.02 9.19 -1.93
N MET A 47 0.73 8.21 -1.34
CA MET A 47 2.13 7.96 -1.68
C MET A 47 2.30 7.43 -3.10
N VAL A 48 1.51 6.44 -3.50
CA VAL A 48 1.63 5.84 -4.83
C VAL A 48 1.21 6.82 -5.93
N GLU A 49 0.25 7.71 -5.67
CA GLU A 49 -0.12 8.81 -6.56
C GLU A 49 1.03 9.82 -6.73
N SER A 50 1.74 10.12 -5.63
CA SER A 50 2.92 10.98 -5.65
C SER A 50 4.06 10.36 -6.46
N LEU A 51 4.22 9.02 -6.38
CA LEU A 51 5.16 8.23 -7.17
C LEU A 51 4.72 8.00 -8.62
N LYS A 52 3.54 8.52 -9.03
CA LYS A 52 2.98 8.33 -10.38
C LYS A 52 2.73 6.87 -10.76
N TRP A 53 2.42 6.03 -9.77
CA TRP A 53 1.94 4.68 -10.02
C TRP A 53 0.45 4.73 -10.35
N ASN A 54 -0.02 3.77 -11.15
CA ASN A 54 -1.40 3.71 -11.60
C ASN A 54 -2.26 2.96 -10.57
N VAL A 55 -3.21 3.64 -9.93
CA VAL A 55 -4.21 3.01 -9.08
C VAL A 55 -5.23 2.29 -9.95
N ARG A 56 -5.36 0.97 -9.79
CA ARG A 56 -6.29 0.14 -10.59
C ARG A 56 -7.60 -0.14 -9.88
N MET A 57 -7.56 -0.33 -8.56
CA MET A 57 -8.73 -0.66 -7.75
C MET A 57 -8.49 -0.25 -6.30
N THR A 58 -9.51 0.32 -5.67
CA THR A 58 -9.61 0.48 -4.21
C THR A 58 -10.97 -0.10 -3.76
N HIS A 59 -10.97 -1.04 -2.81
CA HIS A 59 -12.18 -1.67 -2.27
C HIS A 59 -12.16 -1.62 -0.74
N SER A 60 -13.25 -1.19 -0.12
CA SER A 60 -13.40 -1.19 1.34
C SER A 60 -14.43 -2.24 1.76
N ARG A 61 -14.14 -3.00 2.82
CA ARG A 61 -15.09 -3.95 3.40
C ARG A 61 -14.83 -4.18 4.88
N TYR A 62 -15.87 -4.03 5.71
CA TYR A 62 -15.84 -4.33 7.16
C TYR A 62 -14.61 -3.78 7.90
N GLY A 63 -14.37 -2.46 7.85
CA GLY A 63 -13.31 -1.80 8.62
C GLY A 63 -11.89 -1.90 8.02
N GLY A 64 -11.67 -2.78 7.03
CA GLY A 64 -10.44 -2.85 6.25
C GLY A 64 -10.63 -2.40 4.80
N GLY A 65 -9.52 -2.19 4.09
CA GLY A 65 -9.50 -1.86 2.67
C GLY A 65 -8.42 -2.63 1.92
N VAL A 66 -8.63 -2.77 0.61
CA VAL A 66 -7.70 -3.36 -0.34
C VAL A 66 -7.44 -2.35 -1.45
N ILE A 67 -6.19 -2.12 -1.78
CA ILE A 67 -5.78 -1.32 -2.94
C ILE A 67 -4.87 -2.15 -3.85
N SER A 68 -5.10 -2.06 -5.16
CA SER A 68 -4.26 -2.63 -6.19
C SER A 68 -3.70 -1.52 -7.07
N VAL A 69 -2.38 -1.42 -7.12
CA VAL A 69 -1.66 -0.37 -7.84
C VAL A 69 -0.62 -0.98 -8.76
N GLN A 70 -0.33 -0.33 -9.86
CA GLN A 70 0.69 -0.78 -10.81
C GLN A 70 1.80 0.26 -10.91
N LYS A 71 3.05 -0.16 -10.76
CA LYS A 71 4.19 0.71 -10.99
C LYS A 71 4.30 1.03 -12.47
N SER A 72 4.40 2.32 -12.78
CA SER A 72 4.62 2.83 -14.13
C SER A 72 6.00 2.42 -14.66
#